data_AF-A0AAE6G767-F1
#
_entry.id   AF-A0AAE6G767-F1
#
_cell.length_a   1.000
_cell.length_b   1.000
_cell.length_c   1.000
_cell.angle_alpha   90.00
_cell.angle_beta   90.00
_cell.angle_gamma   90.00
#
_symmetry.space_group_name_H-M   'P 1'
#
loop_
_entity.id
_entity.type
_entity.pdbx_description
1 polymer ?
#
loop_
_entity_poly.entity_id
_entity_poly.type
_entity_poly.pdbx_seq_one_letter_code
_entity_poly.pdbx_strand_id
1 'polypeptide(L)'
;MKKWMLGLSCLGLMACSDGAGTVTFTTYGEDYIEKEIPAAVGDEDGIVDGWTVRFSKFLVVLGEVKVGNHDETAIEMTQARVFDVHKPGPVVVETFRDVPAQEWDHVSFAIAPNANAVAGNADAADVTRMKDGGYSVYMEGTATKSTTTKRFAWGFTTNTVYEHCKSPGLGEGVTVPKDGEETVQLTIHGDHLFFDDLQSPDAQMRFDALAAADNLGIAGPDGEVTLEELAAVDLTELPSGQYGTGGVGNVQTLRDFVTALTRNLGHYRGEGECEPRAR
;
A
#
# COMPACT_ATOMS: atom_id res chain seq x y z
N MET A 1 29.29 71.37 -29.65
CA MET A 1 28.35 70.23 -29.77
C MET A 1 29.09 68.95 -29.40
N LYS A 2 29.03 68.55 -28.12
CA LYS A 2 29.77 67.39 -27.60
C LYS A 2 28.72 66.32 -27.27
N LYS A 3 28.65 65.27 -28.11
CA LYS A 3 27.63 64.22 -28.00
C LYS A 3 27.92 63.34 -26.78
N TRP A 4 26.96 63.27 -25.86
CA TRP A 4 26.88 62.24 -24.83
C TRP A 4 26.67 60.87 -25.47
N MET A 5 27.55 59.91 -25.17
CA MET A 5 27.28 58.49 -25.38
C MET A 5 26.64 57.96 -24.10
N LEU A 6 25.36 57.61 -24.21
CA LEU A 6 24.60 56.87 -23.21
C LEU A 6 25.08 55.41 -23.27
N GLY A 7 25.75 54.94 -22.21
CA GLY A 7 26.07 53.53 -22.03
C GLY A 7 24.82 52.78 -21.60
N LEU A 8 24.25 51.99 -22.50
CA LEU A 8 23.17 51.06 -22.19
C LEU A 8 23.79 49.84 -21.49
N SER A 9 23.72 49.82 -20.16
CA SER A 9 24.11 48.66 -19.36
C SER A 9 23.00 47.61 -19.46
N CYS A 10 23.19 46.59 -20.30
CA CYS A 10 22.39 45.38 -20.26
C CYS A 10 22.81 44.59 -19.01
N LEU A 11 22.09 44.77 -17.90
CA LEU A 11 22.05 43.77 -16.84
C LEU A 11 21.35 42.52 -17.43
N GLY A 12 22.15 41.54 -17.84
CA GLY A 12 21.66 40.20 -18.05
C GLY A 12 21.24 39.62 -16.70
N LEU A 13 19.94 39.46 -16.50
CA LEU A 13 19.40 38.55 -15.49
C LEU A 13 19.87 37.15 -15.89
N MET A 14 20.96 36.66 -15.31
CA MET A 14 21.19 35.22 -15.25
C MET A 14 20.12 34.66 -14.32
N ALA A 15 19.00 34.22 -14.88
CA ALA A 15 18.16 33.26 -14.20
C ALA A 15 19.03 32.00 -14.04
N CYS A 16 19.44 31.70 -12.82
CA CYS A 16 19.86 30.34 -12.49
C CYS A 16 18.67 29.45 -12.85
N SER A 17 18.76 28.69 -13.93
CA SER A 17 17.83 27.60 -14.14
C SER A 17 18.20 26.55 -13.10
N ASP A 18 17.53 26.61 -11.95
CA ASP A 18 17.40 25.47 -11.06
C ASP A 18 16.91 24.33 -11.94
N GLY A 19 17.71 23.27 -12.03
CA GLY A 19 17.51 22.24 -13.06
C GLY A 19 16.17 21.53 -12.90
N ALA A 20 15.83 20.68 -13.85
CA ALA A 20 14.69 19.79 -13.72
C ALA A 20 15.12 18.34 -13.91
N GLY A 21 14.34 17.42 -13.37
CA GLY A 21 14.54 15.98 -13.50
C GLY A 21 13.25 15.25 -13.84
N THR A 22 13.35 13.93 -13.90
CA THR A 22 12.20 13.03 -14.06
C THR A 22 12.03 12.18 -12.81
N VAL A 23 10.80 12.01 -12.33
CA VAL A 23 10.46 11.10 -11.24
C VAL A 23 9.48 10.06 -11.75
N THR A 24 9.81 8.78 -11.61
CA THR A 24 8.89 7.69 -11.93
C THR A 24 8.48 6.97 -10.66
N PHE A 25 7.18 6.89 -10.41
CA PHE A 25 6.62 6.03 -9.38
C PHE A 25 6.34 4.66 -9.98
N THR A 26 6.71 3.61 -9.26
CA THR A 26 6.45 2.22 -9.59
C THR A 26 5.74 1.52 -8.44
N THR A 27 5.10 0.38 -8.69
CA THR A 27 4.51 -0.45 -7.64
C THR A 27 4.70 -1.93 -7.92
N TYR A 28 4.73 -2.73 -6.86
CA TYR A 28 4.78 -4.19 -6.89
C TYR A 28 4.28 -4.74 -5.54
N GLY A 29 3.92 -6.01 -5.53
CA GLY A 29 3.69 -6.75 -4.30
C GLY A 29 4.99 -7.38 -3.85
N GLU A 30 5.19 -7.50 -2.55
CA GLU A 30 6.31 -8.27 -2.01
C GLU A 30 6.29 -9.75 -2.45
N ASP A 31 7.38 -10.46 -2.17
CA ASP A 31 7.54 -11.88 -2.52
C ASP A 31 6.43 -12.77 -1.93
N TYR A 32 5.90 -12.41 -0.76
CA TYR A 32 4.77 -13.10 -0.14
C TYR A 32 3.46 -12.96 -0.92
N ILE A 33 3.24 -11.83 -1.60
CA ILE A 33 2.10 -11.64 -2.50
C ILE A 33 2.30 -12.44 -3.80
N GLU A 34 3.49 -12.37 -4.39
CA GLU A 34 3.76 -13.00 -5.69
C GLU A 34 3.94 -14.53 -5.62
N LYS A 35 4.29 -15.07 -4.45
CA LYS A 35 4.66 -16.48 -4.27
C LYS A 35 3.85 -17.17 -3.16
N GLU A 36 4.29 -17.04 -1.91
CA GLU A 36 3.72 -17.71 -0.74
C GLU A 36 4.25 -17.08 0.53
N ILE A 37 3.39 -16.91 1.53
CA ILE A 37 3.79 -16.75 2.92
C ILE A 37 4.00 -18.16 3.51
N PRO A 38 5.23 -18.53 3.89
CA PRO A 38 5.51 -19.85 4.44
C PRO A 38 4.95 -19.99 5.86
N ALA A 39 4.90 -21.23 6.35
CA ALA A 39 4.80 -21.47 7.78
C ALA A 39 6.10 -21.05 8.45
N ALA A 40 6.04 -20.45 9.64
CA ALA A 40 7.25 -20.12 10.38
C ALA A 40 8.01 -21.41 10.77
N VAL A 41 9.33 -21.42 10.55
CA VAL A 41 10.23 -22.52 10.93
C VAL A 41 11.42 -21.97 11.69
N GLY A 42 11.52 -22.30 12.97
CA GLY A 42 12.59 -21.75 13.82
C GLY A 42 12.44 -20.24 13.98
N ASP A 43 13.46 -19.49 13.57
CA ASP A 43 13.48 -18.03 13.62
C ASP A 43 13.11 -17.38 12.26
N GLU A 44 12.65 -18.16 11.27
CA GLU A 44 12.22 -17.64 9.96
C GLU A 44 10.82 -17.02 10.02
N ASP A 45 10.66 -15.87 9.37
CA ASP A 45 9.39 -15.17 9.25
C ASP A 45 8.37 -16.00 8.47
N GLY A 46 7.15 -16.05 8.99
CA GLY A 46 6.04 -16.79 8.39
C GLY A 46 4.85 -16.90 9.34
N ILE A 47 3.85 -17.66 8.91
CA ILE A 47 2.65 -17.91 9.69
C ILE A 47 2.96 -18.86 10.86
N VAL A 48 2.88 -18.36 12.10
CA VAL A 48 3.42 -19.07 13.28
C VAL A 48 2.60 -20.27 13.74
N ASP A 49 1.36 -20.41 13.26
CA ASP A 49 0.49 -21.54 13.56
C ASP A 49 0.54 -22.64 12.48
N GLY A 50 1.54 -22.60 11.59
CA GLY A 50 1.87 -23.71 10.70
C GLY A 50 1.05 -23.77 9.41
N TRP A 51 0.34 -22.69 9.08
CA TRP A 51 -0.28 -22.52 7.77
C TRP A 51 0.73 -21.98 6.76
N THR A 52 0.48 -22.22 5.48
CA THR A 52 1.05 -21.41 4.39
C THR A 52 -0.07 -20.69 3.67
N VAL A 53 0.21 -19.52 3.10
CA VAL A 53 -0.78 -18.74 2.34
C VAL A 53 -0.25 -18.44 0.94
N ARG A 54 -1.05 -18.72 -0.08
CA ARG A 54 -0.78 -18.32 -1.47
C ARG A 54 -1.91 -17.46 -1.98
N PHE A 55 -1.59 -16.25 -2.39
CA PHE A 55 -2.53 -15.42 -3.13
C PHE A 55 -2.67 -15.95 -4.57
N SER A 56 -3.82 -15.70 -5.17
CA SER A 56 -4.06 -15.86 -6.62
C SER A 56 -4.43 -14.53 -7.28
N LYS A 57 -4.75 -13.52 -6.46
CA LYS A 57 -5.14 -12.18 -6.88
C LYS A 57 -4.85 -11.22 -5.73
N PHE A 58 -4.24 -10.07 -6.04
CA PHE A 58 -4.11 -8.99 -5.08
C PHE A 58 -4.23 -7.65 -5.81
N LEU A 59 -5.39 -7.00 -5.65
CA LEU A 59 -5.75 -5.76 -6.32
C LEU A 59 -5.66 -4.59 -5.35
N VAL A 60 -5.03 -3.50 -5.78
CA VAL A 60 -5.01 -2.23 -5.05
C VAL A 60 -5.41 -1.08 -5.97
N VAL A 61 -6.14 -0.11 -5.44
CA VAL A 61 -6.38 1.18 -6.11
C VAL A 61 -5.37 2.19 -5.59
N LEU A 62 -4.38 2.53 -6.41
CA LEU A 62 -3.40 3.56 -6.10
C LEU A 62 -3.82 4.89 -6.70
N GLY A 63 -3.78 5.93 -5.87
CA GLY A 63 -4.25 7.27 -6.18
C GLY A 63 -3.38 8.34 -5.52
N GLU A 64 -3.58 9.58 -5.93
CA GLU A 64 -3.15 10.76 -5.16
C GLU A 64 -1.66 10.77 -4.78
N VAL A 65 -0.80 10.28 -5.68
CA VAL A 65 0.65 10.47 -5.53
C VAL A 65 0.94 11.96 -5.56
N LYS A 66 1.53 12.48 -4.48
CA LYS A 66 1.94 13.88 -4.36
C LYS A 66 3.38 13.96 -3.91
N VAL A 67 4.09 14.91 -4.50
CA VAL A 67 5.42 15.32 -4.06
C VAL A 67 5.43 16.83 -3.92
N GLY A 68 5.94 17.32 -2.80
CA GLY A 68 5.99 18.74 -2.51
C GLY A 68 6.77 19.03 -1.25
N ASN A 69 6.55 20.22 -0.73
CA ASN A 69 7.03 20.66 0.57
C ASN A 69 5.95 21.49 1.27
N HIS A 70 6.30 22.22 2.33
CA HIS A 70 5.35 23.09 3.03
C HIS A 70 4.74 24.19 2.15
N ASP A 71 5.48 24.68 1.15
CA ASP A 71 5.14 25.86 0.37
C ASP A 71 4.45 25.52 -0.96
N GLU A 72 4.81 24.40 -1.59
CA GLU A 72 4.35 24.05 -2.93
C GLU A 72 4.20 22.55 -3.18
N THR A 73 3.39 22.21 -4.19
CA THR A 73 3.23 20.85 -4.73
C THR A 73 3.85 20.79 -6.12
N ALA A 74 4.83 19.91 -6.30
CA ALA A 74 5.56 19.71 -7.55
C ALA A 74 4.94 18.64 -8.44
N ILE A 75 4.41 17.58 -7.80
CA ILE A 75 3.81 16.42 -8.46
C ILE A 75 2.44 16.21 -7.85
N GLU A 76 1.45 15.99 -8.70
CA GLU A 76 0.13 15.50 -8.30
C GLU A 76 -0.42 14.55 -9.37
N MET A 77 -0.64 13.29 -8.98
CA MET A 77 -1.33 12.31 -9.81
C MET A 77 -2.84 12.53 -9.73
N THR A 78 -3.46 12.84 -10.87
CA THR A 78 -4.91 13.14 -10.94
C THR A 78 -5.78 11.93 -11.23
N GLN A 79 -5.22 10.86 -11.79
CA GLN A 79 -5.95 9.67 -12.20
C GLN A 79 -5.55 8.48 -11.33
N ALA A 80 -6.47 7.99 -10.50
CA ALA A 80 -6.28 6.75 -9.77
C ALA A 80 -6.27 5.54 -10.73
N ARG A 81 -5.50 4.52 -10.36
CA ARG A 81 -5.28 3.32 -11.18
C ARG A 81 -5.42 2.06 -10.34
N VAL A 82 -5.96 1.00 -10.94
CA VAL A 82 -6.05 -0.33 -10.31
C VAL A 82 -4.86 -1.17 -10.76
N PHE A 83 -4.15 -1.74 -9.79
CA PHE A 83 -3.02 -2.64 -10.01
C PHE A 83 -3.33 -4.03 -9.48
N ASP A 84 -2.92 -5.05 -10.23
CA ASP A 84 -2.79 -6.42 -9.75
C ASP A 84 -1.34 -6.65 -9.37
N VAL A 85 -1.07 -6.62 -8.06
CA VAL A 85 0.27 -6.72 -7.47
C VAL A 85 0.67 -8.16 -7.13
N HIS A 86 -0.19 -9.14 -7.43
CA HIS A 86 0.22 -10.54 -7.54
C HIS A 86 0.99 -10.81 -8.84
N LYS A 87 0.73 -10.03 -9.91
CA LYS A 87 1.54 -10.14 -11.13
C LYS A 87 2.95 -9.60 -10.84
N PRO A 88 4.02 -10.27 -11.33
CA PRO A 88 5.39 -9.82 -11.11
C PRO A 88 5.61 -8.35 -11.47
N GLY A 89 6.12 -7.58 -10.51
CA GLY A 89 6.50 -6.18 -10.67
C GLY A 89 8.02 -5.96 -10.86
N PRO A 90 8.50 -4.71 -10.75
CA PRO A 90 7.71 -3.48 -10.61
C PRO A 90 7.05 -3.03 -11.91
N VAL A 91 5.87 -2.41 -11.80
CA VAL A 91 5.15 -1.77 -12.90
C VAL A 91 5.04 -0.26 -12.67
N VAL A 92 5.03 0.53 -13.75
CA VAL A 92 4.93 1.99 -13.65
C VAL A 92 3.55 2.41 -13.16
N VAL A 93 3.53 3.26 -12.14
CA VAL A 93 2.33 3.96 -11.68
C VAL A 93 2.12 5.22 -12.50
N GLU A 94 3.11 6.11 -12.53
CA GLU A 94 3.10 7.36 -13.29
C GLU A 94 4.54 7.90 -13.42
N THR A 95 4.84 8.62 -14.50
CA THR A 95 6.12 9.30 -14.71
C THR A 95 5.89 10.80 -14.84
N PHE A 96 6.57 11.59 -14.02
CA PHE A 96 6.52 13.04 -14.00
C PHE A 96 7.83 13.61 -14.56
N ARG A 97 7.73 14.49 -15.55
CA ARG A 97 8.87 15.15 -16.20
C ARG A 97 8.92 16.61 -15.80
N ASP A 98 10.08 17.22 -16.03
CA ASP A 98 10.32 18.64 -15.76
C ASP A 98 10.03 19.04 -14.30
N VAL A 99 10.27 18.09 -13.37
CA VAL A 99 10.10 18.31 -11.93
C VAL A 99 11.29 19.12 -11.43
N PRO A 100 11.10 20.23 -10.69
CA PRO A 100 12.23 21.01 -10.18
C PRO A 100 13.21 20.13 -9.39
N ALA A 101 14.49 20.25 -9.74
CA ALA A 101 15.56 19.44 -9.18
C ALA A 101 15.96 19.98 -7.80
N GLN A 102 15.42 19.36 -6.76
CA GLN A 102 15.70 19.65 -5.37
C GLN A 102 15.31 18.47 -4.49
N GLU A 103 15.55 18.60 -3.19
CA GLU A 103 14.97 17.72 -2.18
C GLU A 103 13.53 18.17 -1.90
N TRP A 104 12.60 17.24 -2.03
CA TRP A 104 11.20 17.43 -1.64
C TRP A 104 10.96 16.60 -0.39
N ASP A 105 10.57 17.24 0.70
CA ASP A 105 10.43 16.62 2.02
C ASP A 105 9.05 15.98 2.25
N HIS A 106 8.08 16.23 1.39
CA HIS A 106 6.76 15.63 1.47
C HIS A 106 6.49 14.72 0.28
N VAL A 107 6.33 13.42 0.55
CA VAL A 107 5.72 12.47 -0.38
C VAL A 107 4.50 11.83 0.26
N SER A 108 3.41 11.73 -0.48
CA SER A 108 2.21 11.01 -0.08
C SER A 108 1.62 10.21 -1.23
N PHE A 109 0.83 9.19 -0.92
CA PHE A 109 -0.03 8.49 -1.88
C PHE A 109 -1.28 7.95 -1.16
N ALA A 110 -2.26 7.44 -1.90
CA ALA A 110 -3.44 6.83 -1.33
C ALA A 110 -3.67 5.42 -1.85
N ILE A 111 -4.10 4.53 -0.95
CA ILE A 111 -4.81 3.31 -1.30
C ILE A 111 -6.26 3.52 -0.86
N ALA A 112 -7.12 3.81 -1.82
CA ALA A 112 -8.48 4.27 -1.53
C ALA A 112 -9.45 3.90 -2.65
N PRO A 113 -10.75 3.67 -2.35
CA PRO A 113 -11.73 3.40 -3.37
C PRO A 113 -11.86 4.58 -4.34
N ASN A 114 -11.97 4.30 -5.64
CA ASN A 114 -12.17 5.35 -6.64
C ASN A 114 -13.01 4.83 -7.83
N ALA A 115 -14.24 5.34 -7.95
CA ALA A 115 -15.17 4.96 -9.01
C ALA A 115 -14.67 5.29 -10.43
N ASN A 116 -13.75 6.25 -10.54
CA ASN A 116 -13.16 6.70 -11.79
C ASN A 116 -11.78 6.07 -12.07
N ALA A 117 -11.33 5.12 -11.24
CA ALA A 117 -10.04 4.47 -11.44
C ALA A 117 -9.94 3.81 -12.84
N VAL A 118 -8.77 3.82 -13.45
CA VAL A 118 -8.51 3.13 -14.72
C VAL A 118 -7.57 1.96 -14.50
N ALA A 119 -7.35 1.12 -15.51
CA ALA A 119 -6.34 0.07 -15.40
C ALA A 119 -4.93 0.67 -15.26
N GLY A 120 -4.18 0.21 -14.26
CA GLY A 120 -2.72 0.20 -14.28
C GLY A 120 -2.24 -1.02 -15.07
N ASN A 121 -1.94 -2.12 -14.37
CA ASN A 121 -1.69 -3.44 -14.96
C ASN A 121 -2.84 -4.46 -14.72
N ALA A 122 -3.91 -4.06 -14.01
CA ALA A 122 -5.06 -4.91 -13.74
C ALA A 122 -5.91 -5.13 -15.00
N ASP A 123 -6.57 -6.29 -15.07
CA ASP A 123 -7.44 -6.62 -16.21
C ASP A 123 -8.76 -5.84 -16.12
N ALA A 124 -9.47 -5.68 -17.24
CA ALA A 124 -10.71 -4.88 -17.28
C ALA A 124 -11.81 -5.41 -16.32
N ALA A 125 -11.89 -6.72 -16.13
CA ALA A 125 -12.80 -7.36 -15.18
C ALA A 125 -12.45 -7.01 -13.72
N ASP A 126 -11.16 -6.94 -13.40
CA ASP A 126 -10.67 -6.56 -12.07
C ASP A 126 -10.94 -5.09 -11.79
N VAL A 127 -10.72 -4.20 -12.76
CA VAL A 127 -11.10 -2.77 -12.64
C VAL A 127 -12.59 -2.62 -12.37
N THR A 128 -13.43 -3.39 -13.07
CA THR A 128 -14.89 -3.38 -12.87
C THR A 128 -15.24 -3.88 -11.47
N ARG A 129 -14.64 -4.98 -11.02
CA ARG A 129 -14.82 -5.53 -9.66
C ARG A 129 -14.49 -4.50 -8.58
N MET A 130 -13.35 -3.82 -8.69
CA MET A 130 -12.93 -2.81 -7.70
C MET A 130 -13.93 -1.65 -7.65
N LYS A 131 -14.46 -1.22 -8.79
CA LYS A 131 -15.46 -0.14 -8.86
C LYS A 131 -16.81 -0.56 -8.29
N ASP A 132 -17.32 -1.71 -8.71
CA ASP A 132 -18.65 -2.18 -8.33
C ASP A 132 -18.72 -2.50 -6.83
N GLY A 133 -17.64 -3.06 -6.28
CA GLY A 133 -17.52 -3.31 -4.84
C GLY A 133 -17.15 -2.07 -4.01
N GLY A 134 -16.77 -0.97 -4.65
CA GLY A 134 -16.22 0.20 -3.95
C GLY A 134 -14.94 -0.14 -3.17
N TYR A 135 -14.14 -1.07 -3.68
CA TYR A 135 -12.95 -1.57 -2.99
C TYR A 135 -11.73 -0.69 -3.21
N SER A 136 -10.92 -0.55 -2.17
CA SER A 136 -9.54 -0.06 -2.23
C SER A 136 -8.55 -1.20 -2.37
N VAL A 137 -8.87 -2.34 -1.76
CA VAL A 137 -8.07 -3.57 -1.72
C VAL A 137 -9.00 -4.75 -1.96
N TYR A 138 -8.60 -5.66 -2.83
CA TYR A 138 -9.29 -6.93 -3.04
C TYR A 138 -8.27 -8.04 -3.19
N MET A 139 -8.49 -9.19 -2.58
CA MET A 139 -7.57 -10.32 -2.64
C MET A 139 -8.29 -11.64 -2.65
N GLU A 140 -7.68 -12.62 -3.31
CA GLU A 140 -8.10 -14.01 -3.32
C GLU A 140 -6.88 -14.88 -2.99
N GLY A 141 -7.10 -15.97 -2.26
CA GLY A 141 -6.02 -16.89 -1.96
C GLY A 141 -6.47 -18.18 -1.30
N THR A 142 -5.49 -19.03 -1.03
CA THR A 142 -5.65 -20.27 -0.28
C THR A 142 -4.68 -20.32 0.88
N ALA A 143 -5.14 -20.84 2.02
CA ALA A 143 -4.31 -21.15 3.17
C ALA A 143 -4.31 -22.67 3.39
N THR A 144 -3.16 -23.28 3.63
CA THR A 144 -3.04 -24.73 3.84
C THR A 144 -2.25 -25.07 5.10
N LYS A 145 -2.77 -26.00 5.90
CA LYS A 145 -2.09 -26.62 7.06
C LYS A 145 -2.31 -28.13 7.03
N SER A 146 -1.23 -28.88 6.82
CA SER A 146 -1.28 -30.33 6.60
C SER A 146 -2.27 -30.69 5.47
N THR A 147 -3.35 -31.42 5.77
CA THR A 147 -4.38 -31.81 4.79
C THR A 147 -5.57 -30.83 4.71
N THR A 148 -5.55 -29.76 5.52
CA THR A 148 -6.64 -28.79 5.57
C THR A 148 -6.31 -27.61 4.66
N THR A 149 -7.25 -27.24 3.79
CA THR A 149 -7.15 -26.05 2.94
C THR A 149 -8.38 -25.18 3.14
N LYS A 150 -8.14 -23.87 3.28
CA LYS A 150 -9.17 -22.82 3.29
C LYS A 150 -8.95 -21.91 2.08
N ARG A 151 -10.04 -21.39 1.51
CA ARG A 151 -10.02 -20.35 0.49
C ARG A 151 -10.51 -19.05 1.10
N PHE A 152 -10.10 -17.92 0.54
CA PHE A 152 -10.65 -16.63 0.90
C PHE A 152 -10.72 -15.72 -0.33
N ALA A 153 -11.71 -14.83 -0.31
CA ALA A 153 -11.93 -13.80 -1.32
C ALA A 153 -12.52 -12.57 -0.61
N TRP A 154 -11.69 -11.56 -0.35
CA TRP A 154 -12.07 -10.41 0.47
C TRP A 154 -11.99 -9.11 -0.32
N GLY A 155 -12.92 -8.20 -0.05
CA GLY A 155 -12.90 -6.84 -0.59
C GLY A 155 -13.05 -5.85 0.54
N PHE A 156 -12.12 -4.91 0.63
CA PHE A 156 -12.09 -3.86 1.65
C PHE A 156 -12.29 -2.50 1.02
N THR A 157 -13.07 -1.66 1.69
CA THR A 157 -13.43 -0.29 1.25
C THR A 157 -12.62 0.78 1.98
N THR A 158 -11.52 0.40 2.63
CA THR A 158 -10.70 1.30 3.45
C THR A 158 -10.15 2.45 2.62
N ASN A 159 -10.45 3.67 3.02
CA ASN A 159 -9.86 4.87 2.44
C ASN A 159 -8.65 5.28 3.28
N THR A 160 -7.45 5.08 2.75
CA THR A 160 -6.19 5.37 3.46
C THR A 160 -5.32 6.28 2.62
N VAL A 161 -4.86 7.37 3.24
CA VAL A 161 -3.74 8.16 2.73
C VAL A 161 -2.49 7.81 3.52
N TYR A 162 -1.37 7.71 2.84
CA TYR A 162 -0.04 7.47 3.38
C TYR A 162 0.72 8.79 3.23
N GLU A 163 0.94 9.49 4.34
CA GLU A 163 1.57 10.82 4.37
C GLU A 163 2.98 10.71 4.99
N HIS A 164 3.81 11.75 4.86
CA HIS A 164 5.14 11.78 5.51
C HIS A 164 6.02 10.54 5.22
N CYS A 165 6.03 10.09 3.96
CA CYS A 165 6.77 8.90 3.56
C CYS A 165 8.28 9.08 3.70
N LYS A 166 8.93 8.10 4.33
CA LYS A 166 10.38 8.08 4.61
C LYS A 166 10.99 6.72 4.27
N SER A 167 12.24 6.72 3.84
CA SER A 167 12.98 5.50 3.53
C SER A 167 14.20 5.33 4.46
N PRO A 168 14.50 4.11 4.92
CA PRO A 168 15.72 3.83 5.66
C PRO A 168 16.95 4.27 4.86
N GLY A 169 17.76 5.16 5.45
CA GLY A 169 19.00 5.65 4.86
C GLY A 169 18.87 6.81 3.87
N LEU A 170 17.68 7.09 3.33
CA LEU A 170 17.44 8.26 2.47
C LEU A 170 16.66 9.38 3.18
N GLY A 171 15.93 9.07 4.25
CA GLY A 171 15.15 10.06 4.99
C GLY A 171 13.76 10.30 4.39
N GLU A 172 13.17 11.43 4.71
CA GLU A 172 11.84 11.85 4.26
C GLU A 172 11.86 12.29 2.79
N GLY A 173 10.79 11.93 2.07
CA GLY A 173 10.52 12.45 0.73
C GLY A 173 11.41 11.91 -0.39
N VAL A 174 11.71 12.76 -1.38
CA VAL A 174 12.44 12.37 -2.60
C VAL A 174 13.37 13.47 -3.11
N THR A 175 14.59 13.10 -3.48
CA THR A 175 15.54 13.98 -4.18
C THR A 175 15.36 13.85 -5.68
N VAL A 176 15.09 14.96 -6.35
CA VAL A 176 14.99 15.02 -7.82
C VAL A 176 16.33 15.48 -8.40
N PRO A 177 17.05 14.62 -9.16
CA PRO A 177 18.34 14.97 -9.74
C PRO A 177 18.18 15.94 -10.91
N LYS A 178 19.10 16.89 -11.03
CA LYS A 178 19.19 17.77 -12.19
C LYS A 178 19.60 16.99 -13.44
N ASP A 179 18.81 17.12 -14.51
CA ASP A 179 18.97 16.43 -15.79
C ASP A 179 19.06 14.89 -15.67
N GLY A 180 18.49 14.35 -14.59
CA GLY A 180 18.51 12.92 -14.25
C GLY A 180 17.12 12.34 -14.04
N GLU A 181 17.10 11.06 -13.67
CA GLU A 181 15.89 10.32 -13.35
C GLU A 181 15.98 9.75 -11.94
N GLU A 182 14.87 9.78 -11.21
CA GLU A 182 14.68 9.14 -9.92
C GLU A 182 13.51 8.16 -10.00
N THR A 183 13.68 6.96 -9.46
CA THR A 183 12.61 5.96 -9.39
C THR A 183 12.21 5.73 -7.94
N VAL A 184 10.95 5.99 -7.66
CA VAL A 184 10.31 5.76 -6.37
C VAL A 184 9.47 4.50 -6.47
N GLN A 185 9.58 3.62 -5.48
CA GLN A 185 8.82 2.37 -5.43
C GLN A 185 7.76 2.46 -4.33
N LEU A 186 6.52 2.11 -4.66
CA LEU A 186 5.41 1.95 -3.72
C LEU A 186 5.17 0.44 -3.56
N THR A 187 5.63 -0.11 -2.44
CA THR A 187 5.57 -1.56 -2.17
C THR A 187 4.25 -1.88 -1.48
N ILE A 188 3.63 -3.00 -1.86
CA ILE A 188 2.47 -3.53 -1.16
C ILE A 188 2.89 -4.78 -0.39
N HIS A 189 2.67 -4.75 0.92
CA HIS A 189 2.93 -5.84 1.87
C HIS A 189 1.62 -6.57 2.17
N GLY A 190 1.58 -7.86 1.91
CA GLY A 190 0.38 -8.70 2.00
C GLY A 190 0.36 -9.55 3.27
N ASP A 191 1.53 -9.82 3.86
CA ASP A 191 1.73 -10.42 5.16
C ASP A 191 1.02 -9.66 6.30
N HIS A 192 0.97 -8.33 6.21
CA HIS A 192 0.29 -7.44 7.14
C HIS A 192 -1.17 -7.86 7.40
N LEU A 193 -1.84 -8.50 6.44
CA LEU A 193 -3.22 -8.99 6.60
C LEU A 193 -3.36 -10.07 7.69
N PHE A 194 -2.25 -10.71 8.05
CA PHE A 194 -2.22 -11.85 8.96
C PHE A 194 -1.58 -11.54 10.30
N PHE A 195 -1.12 -10.30 10.53
CA PHE A 195 -0.61 -9.90 11.83
C PHE A 195 -1.65 -10.05 12.93
N ASP A 196 -1.17 -10.39 14.12
CA ASP A 196 -1.96 -10.54 15.33
C ASP A 196 -1.95 -9.28 16.22
N ASP A 197 -1.26 -8.21 15.80
CA ASP A 197 -1.27 -6.93 16.50
C ASP A 197 -1.32 -5.77 15.49
N LEU A 198 -2.13 -4.74 15.78
CA LEU A 198 -2.32 -3.58 14.91
C LEU A 198 -1.20 -2.52 15.03
N GLN A 199 -0.35 -2.61 16.05
CA GLN A 199 0.62 -1.56 16.38
C GLN A 199 2.00 -2.07 16.81
N SER A 200 2.09 -3.33 17.26
CA SER A 200 3.35 -3.91 17.71
C SER A 200 4.29 -4.19 16.53
N PRO A 201 5.57 -3.75 16.59
CA PRO A 201 6.57 -4.16 15.60
C PRO A 201 6.94 -5.64 15.74
N ASP A 202 6.57 -6.30 16.84
CA ASP A 202 6.80 -7.72 17.10
C ASP A 202 5.56 -8.58 16.76
N ALA A 203 4.61 -8.04 15.98
CA ALA A 203 3.41 -8.76 15.58
C ALA A 203 3.76 -10.07 14.85
N GLN A 204 2.99 -11.12 15.13
CA GLN A 204 3.18 -12.43 14.49
C GLN A 204 2.09 -12.65 13.45
N MET A 205 2.45 -13.31 12.34
CA MET A 205 1.44 -13.71 11.36
C MET A 205 0.69 -14.97 11.81
N ARG A 206 -0.65 -15.00 11.71
CA ARG A 206 -1.51 -16.10 12.14
C ARG A 206 -2.67 -16.36 11.18
N PHE A 207 -3.15 -17.60 11.15
CA PHE A 207 -4.30 -17.99 10.35
C PHE A 207 -5.30 -18.93 11.07
N ASP A 208 -4.97 -19.49 12.24
CA ASP A 208 -5.85 -20.44 12.95
C ASP A 208 -7.24 -19.85 13.26
N ALA A 209 -7.31 -18.60 13.76
CA ALA A 209 -8.60 -17.96 14.06
C ALA A 209 -9.40 -17.65 12.77
N LEU A 210 -8.71 -17.24 11.71
CA LEU A 210 -9.32 -17.00 10.39
C LEU A 210 -9.90 -18.31 9.83
N ALA A 211 -9.14 -19.41 9.87
CA ALA A 211 -9.58 -20.72 9.43
C ALA A 211 -10.74 -21.29 10.27
N ALA A 212 -10.77 -20.99 11.58
CA ALA A 212 -11.83 -21.43 12.47
C ALA A 212 -13.17 -20.74 12.20
N ALA A 213 -13.14 -19.50 11.69
CA ALA A 213 -14.33 -18.71 11.41
C ALA A 213 -15.27 -19.33 10.36
N ASP A 214 -14.75 -20.13 9.41
CA ASP A 214 -15.55 -20.91 8.43
C ASP A 214 -16.60 -21.84 9.11
N ASN A 215 -16.44 -22.15 10.41
CA ASN A 215 -17.48 -22.91 11.13
C ASN A 215 -18.70 -22.07 11.54
N LEU A 216 -18.66 -20.74 11.40
CA LEU A 216 -19.64 -19.81 11.95
C LEU A 216 -20.62 -19.24 10.90
N GLY A 217 -20.39 -19.51 9.62
CA GLY A 217 -21.20 -19.01 8.52
C GLY A 217 -22.57 -19.69 8.43
N ILE A 218 -23.48 -19.10 7.65
CA ILE A 218 -24.80 -19.69 7.37
C ILE A 218 -24.67 -21.02 6.61
N ALA A 219 -23.63 -21.15 5.78
CA ALA A 219 -23.31 -22.37 5.05
C ALA A 219 -22.72 -23.47 5.95
N GLY A 220 -22.24 -23.12 7.15
CA GLY A 220 -21.35 -23.97 7.94
C GLY A 220 -20.00 -24.17 7.25
N PRO A 221 -19.17 -25.13 7.70
CA PRO A 221 -17.81 -25.30 7.18
C PRO A 221 -17.83 -25.78 5.72
N ASP A 222 -17.57 -24.88 4.77
CA ASP A 222 -17.54 -25.14 3.33
C ASP A 222 -16.12 -24.96 2.72
N GLY A 223 -15.16 -24.59 3.57
CA GLY A 223 -13.77 -24.39 3.21
C GLY A 223 -13.48 -23.01 2.64
N GLU A 224 -14.42 -22.08 2.72
CA GLU A 224 -14.24 -20.66 2.40
C GLU A 224 -14.29 -19.83 3.69
N VAL A 225 -13.36 -18.88 3.85
CA VAL A 225 -13.39 -17.93 4.95
C VAL A 225 -13.91 -16.61 4.40
N THR A 226 -15.11 -16.21 4.81
CA THR A 226 -15.80 -15.00 4.37
C THR A 226 -15.65 -13.86 5.38
N LEU A 227 -15.80 -12.61 4.94
CA LEU A 227 -15.79 -11.48 5.88
C LEU A 227 -17.00 -11.54 6.84
N GLU A 228 -18.11 -12.15 6.43
CA GLU A 228 -19.30 -12.36 7.26
C GLU A 228 -19.02 -13.32 8.41
N GLU A 229 -18.25 -14.38 8.17
CA GLU A 229 -17.78 -15.31 9.20
C GLU A 229 -16.79 -14.64 10.16
N LEU A 230 -15.85 -13.86 9.63
CA LEU A 230 -14.93 -13.10 10.48
C LEU A 230 -15.67 -12.09 11.37
N ALA A 231 -16.82 -11.59 10.94
CA ALA A 231 -17.66 -10.69 11.74
C ALA A 231 -18.36 -11.41 12.89
N ALA A 232 -18.49 -12.74 12.83
CA ALA A 232 -19.10 -13.54 13.88
C ALA A 232 -18.11 -13.91 15.00
N VAL A 233 -16.81 -13.66 14.81
CA VAL A 233 -15.77 -13.91 15.81
C VAL A 233 -15.52 -12.63 16.62
N ASP A 234 -15.97 -12.59 17.87
CA ASP A 234 -15.63 -11.54 18.83
C ASP A 234 -14.19 -11.74 19.34
N LEU A 235 -13.36 -10.70 19.31
CA LEU A 235 -11.96 -10.79 19.73
C LEU A 235 -11.81 -11.19 21.21
N THR A 236 -12.82 -10.96 22.04
CA THR A 236 -12.83 -11.37 23.45
C THR A 236 -13.02 -12.86 23.65
N GLU A 237 -13.46 -13.59 22.62
CA GLU A 237 -13.57 -15.06 22.62
C GLU A 237 -12.26 -15.75 22.20
N LEU A 238 -11.31 -14.99 21.63
CA LEU A 238 -9.99 -15.49 21.25
C LEU A 238 -9.04 -15.50 22.47
N PRO A 239 -7.94 -16.29 22.42
CA PRO A 239 -6.93 -16.30 23.47
C PRO A 239 -6.51 -14.88 23.87
N SER A 240 -6.59 -14.58 25.16
CA SER A 240 -6.27 -13.26 25.71
C SER A 240 -4.87 -12.81 25.28
N GLY A 241 -4.80 -11.61 24.71
CA GLY A 241 -3.53 -11.00 24.29
C GLY A 241 -3.00 -11.51 22.94
N GLN A 242 -3.73 -12.38 22.23
CA GLN A 242 -3.34 -12.82 20.89
C GLN A 242 -3.64 -11.76 19.84
N TYR A 243 -4.80 -11.10 19.89
CA TYR A 243 -5.19 -10.06 18.93
C TYR A 243 -5.12 -8.67 19.58
N GLY A 244 -3.97 -8.01 19.41
CA GLY A 244 -3.68 -6.71 20.01
C GLY A 244 -4.23 -5.55 19.18
N THR A 245 -5.20 -4.80 19.71
CA THR A 245 -5.76 -3.62 19.03
C THR A 245 -4.99 -2.34 19.32
N GLY A 246 -4.12 -2.36 20.34
CA GLY A 246 -3.44 -1.17 20.86
C GLY A 246 -4.41 -0.02 21.13
N GLY A 247 -4.11 1.16 20.59
CA GLY A 247 -4.96 2.35 20.66
C GLY A 247 -6.06 2.46 19.60
N VAL A 248 -6.19 1.48 18.69
CA VAL A 248 -7.18 1.52 17.61
C VAL A 248 -8.57 1.21 18.18
N GLY A 249 -9.46 2.19 18.17
CA GLY A 249 -10.85 2.04 18.64
C GLY A 249 -11.74 1.33 17.63
N ASN A 250 -12.91 0.86 18.10
CA ASN A 250 -13.96 0.22 17.29
C ASN A 250 -13.52 -1.06 16.55
N VAL A 251 -12.57 -1.80 17.12
CA VAL A 251 -12.16 -3.12 16.64
C VAL A 251 -12.67 -4.16 17.62
N GLN A 252 -13.77 -4.83 17.28
CA GLN A 252 -14.45 -5.78 18.17
C GLN A 252 -14.46 -7.20 17.63
N THR A 253 -14.48 -7.33 16.30
CA THR A 253 -14.53 -8.62 15.61
C THR A 253 -13.26 -8.90 14.82
N LEU A 254 -13.05 -10.15 14.43
CA LEU A 254 -11.94 -10.51 13.55
C LEU A 254 -12.06 -9.81 12.18
N ARG A 255 -13.28 -9.55 11.69
CA ARG A 255 -13.50 -8.71 10.49
C ARG A 255 -12.98 -7.29 10.69
N ASP A 256 -13.29 -6.66 11.82
CA ASP A 256 -12.83 -5.30 12.10
C ASP A 256 -11.30 -5.27 12.16
N PHE A 257 -10.69 -6.30 12.75
CA PHE A 257 -9.25 -6.44 12.89
C PHE A 257 -8.55 -6.54 11.53
N VAL A 258 -8.96 -7.47 10.66
CA VAL A 258 -8.38 -7.60 9.31
C VAL A 258 -8.67 -6.36 8.45
N THR A 259 -9.81 -5.69 8.65
CA THR A 259 -10.11 -4.42 7.98
C THR A 259 -9.20 -3.29 8.46
N ALA A 260 -8.80 -3.28 9.73
CA ALA A 260 -7.85 -2.29 10.25
C ALA A 260 -6.44 -2.51 9.68
N LEU A 261 -5.99 -3.76 9.55
CA LEU A 261 -4.69 -4.12 8.98
C LEU A 261 -4.51 -3.65 7.53
N THR A 262 -5.59 -3.55 6.73
CA THR A 262 -5.49 -3.10 5.33
C THR A 262 -5.05 -1.63 5.19
N ARG A 263 -4.97 -0.89 6.30
CA ARG A 263 -4.45 0.49 6.32
C ARG A 263 -2.93 0.58 6.33
N ASN A 264 -2.24 -0.53 6.60
CA ASN A 264 -0.80 -0.57 6.71
C ASN A 264 -0.12 -1.29 5.54
N LEU A 265 -0.85 -1.62 4.46
CA LEU A 265 -0.28 -2.43 3.36
C LEU A 265 0.72 -1.65 2.50
N GLY A 266 0.58 -0.33 2.42
CA GLY A 266 1.40 0.53 1.57
C GLY A 266 2.70 0.95 2.23
N HIS A 267 3.82 0.67 1.57
CA HIS A 267 5.17 1.05 1.98
C HIS A 267 5.87 1.87 0.90
N TYR A 268 6.93 2.57 1.31
CA TYR A 268 7.71 3.49 0.50
C TYR A 268 9.14 2.99 0.31
N ARG A 269 9.56 2.79 -0.94
CA ARG A 269 10.91 2.33 -1.32
C ARG A 269 11.33 1.02 -0.61
N GLY A 270 10.55 -0.04 -0.82
CA GLY A 270 10.77 -1.33 -0.14
C GLY A 270 10.08 -1.33 1.21
N GLU A 271 10.86 -1.17 2.28
CA GLU A 271 10.46 -1.24 3.70
C GLU A 271 10.32 0.13 4.38
N GLY A 272 10.36 1.21 3.61
CA GLY A 272 10.16 2.54 4.17
C GLY A 272 8.71 2.77 4.58
N GLU A 273 8.55 3.54 5.64
CA GLU A 273 7.25 3.77 6.24
C GLU A 273 6.64 5.06 5.72
N CYS A 274 5.32 5.12 5.77
CA CYS A 274 4.57 6.37 5.75
C CYS A 274 3.68 6.41 7.01
N GLU A 275 3.07 7.54 7.29
CA GLU A 275 2.04 7.68 8.31
C GLU A 275 0.66 7.41 7.69
N PRO A 276 0.05 6.24 7.93
CA PRO A 276 -1.26 5.92 7.38
C PRO A 276 -2.36 6.64 8.16
N ARG A 277 -3.27 7.27 7.43
CA ARG A 277 -4.42 7.98 8.00
C ARG A 277 -5.71 7.60 7.29
N ALA A 278 -6.74 7.29 8.08
CA ALA A 278 -8.09 7.10 7.57
C ALA A 278 -8.70 8.43 7.09
N ARG A 279 -9.46 8.37 6.00
CA ARG A 279 -10.22 9.50 5.45
C ARG A 279 -11.71 9.19 5.31
#